data_AF-A0A658NNE2-F1
#
_entry.id   AF-A0A658NNE2-F1
#
_cell.length_a   1.000
_cell.length_b   1.000
_cell.length_c   1.000
_cell.angle_alpha   90.00
_cell.angle_beta   90.00
_cell.angle_gamma   90.00
#
_symmetry.space_group_name_H-M   'P 1'
#
loop_
_entity.id
_entity.type
_entity.pdbx_description
1 polymer ?
#
loop_
_entity_poly.entity_id
_entity_poly.type
_entity_poly.pdbx_seq_one_letter_code
_entity_poly.pdbx_strand_id
1 'polypeptide(L)' 'MSDLKILACILMSDFIREQLSQIGICMNGGLPRFQAQTLKKLRIPNISTLDSFDKFELIEAYDTIDYGLINIS' A
#
# COMPACT_ATOMS: atom_id res chain seq x y z
N MET A 1 -5.61 10.13 12.91
CA MET A 1 -6.13 8.75 12.79
C MET A 1 -6.45 8.40 11.34
N SER A 2 -7.18 9.24 10.60
CA SER A 2 -7.61 8.98 9.21
C SER A 2 -6.45 8.73 8.24
N ASP A 3 -5.41 9.56 8.25
CA ASP A 3 -4.25 9.40 7.36
C ASP A 3 -3.51 8.07 7.56
N LEU A 4 -3.54 7.52 8.78
CA LEU A 4 -2.92 6.23 9.06
C LEU A 4 -3.72 5.08 8.44
N LYS A 5 -5.06 5.17 8.43
CA LYS A 5 -5.94 4.21 7.76
C LYS A 5 -5.74 4.26 6.24
N ILE A 6 -5.66 5.47 5.69
CA ILE A 6 -5.38 5.68 4.25
C ILE A 6 -4.02 5.11 3.89
N LEU A 7 -2.98 5.41 4.68
CA LEU A 7 -1.65 4.85 4.47
C LEU A 7 -1.66 3.31 4.53
N ALA A 8 -2.38 2.73 5.49
CA ALA A 8 -2.51 1.28 5.60
C ALA A 8 -3.14 0.68 4.33
N CYS A 9 -4.21 1.28 3.81
CA CYS A 9 -4.81 0.85 2.55
C CYS A 9 -3.83 0.94 1.38
N ILE A 10 -3.14 2.07 1.23
CA ILE A 10 -2.11 2.24 0.20
C ILE A 10 -1.07 1.11 0.31
N LEU A 11 -0.57 0.81 1.51
CA LEU A 11 0.42 -0.26 1.74
C LEU A 11 -0.11 -1.67 1.42
N MET A 12 -1.42 -1.89 1.50
CA MET A 12 -2.09 -3.15 1.20
C MET A 12 -2.50 -3.30 -0.27
N SER A 13 -2.39 -2.22 -1.06
CA SER A 13 -2.78 -2.21 -2.48
C SER A 13 -1.89 -3.07 -3.37
N ASP A 14 -2.44 -3.45 -4.51
CA ASP A 14 -1.74 -4.13 -5.60
C ASP A 14 -0.54 -3.33 -6.10
N PHE A 15 -0.66 -1.99 -6.12
CA PHE A 15 0.42 -1.09 -6.49
C PHE A 15 1.67 -1.26 -5.61
N ILE A 16 1.49 -1.39 -4.29
CA ILE A 16 2.62 -1.64 -3.38
C ILE A 16 3.10 -3.09 -3.49
N ARG A 17 2.18 -4.06 -3.66
CA ARG A 17 2.53 -5.47 -3.89
C ARG A 17 3.43 -5.65 -5.12
N GLU A 18 3.10 -4.99 -6.23
CA GLU A 18 3.88 -5.00 -7.46
C GLU A 18 5.26 -4.38 -7.26
N GLN A 19 5.33 -3.22 -6.59
CA GLN A 19 6.62 -2.60 -6.28
C GLN A 19 7.50 -3.51 -5.42
N LEU A 20 6.93 -4.14 -4.38
CA LEU A 20 7.63 -5.10 -3.53
C LEU A 20 8.15 -6.30 -4.34
N SER A 21 7.38 -6.80 -5.31
CA SER A 21 7.81 -7.90 -6.17
C SER A 21 9.04 -7.55 -7.03
N GLN A 22 9.19 -6.28 -7.42
CA GLN A 22 10.32 -5.83 -8.23
C GLN A 22 11.58 -5.50 -7.43
N ILE A 23 11.43 -5.05 -6.18
CA ILE A 23 12.57 -4.65 -5.32
C ILE A 23 12.99 -5.74 -4.33
N GLY A 24 12.16 -6.76 -4.14
CA GLY A 24 12.42 -7.90 -3.27
C GLY A 24 13.56 -8.75 -3.82
N ILE A 25 14.55 -9.04 -2.98
CA ILE A 25 15.62 -9.98 -3.33
C ILE A 25 15.13 -11.39 -2.98
N CYS A 26 14.91 -12.21 -4.00
CA CYS A 26 14.67 -13.64 -3.82
C CYS A 26 16.00 -14.34 -3.52
N MET A 27 16.18 -14.79 -2.28
CA MET A 27 17.31 -15.64 -1.92
C MET A 27 16.97 -17.09 -2.26
N ASN A 28 17.59 -17.67 -3.31
CA ASN A 28 17.61 -19.10 -3.62
C ASN A 28 16.26 -19.84 -3.46
N GLY A 29 15.17 -19.28 -4.01
CA GLY A 29 13.84 -19.90 -3.97
C GLY A 29 13.04 -19.72 -2.66
N GLY A 30 13.56 -18.93 -1.71
CA GLY A 30 12.85 -18.54 -0.49
C GLY A 30 11.97 -17.29 -0.68
N LEU A 31 11.23 -16.93 0.39
CA LEU A 31 10.39 -15.74 0.41
C LEU A 31 11.23 -14.45 0.24
N PRO A 32 10.71 -13.43 -0.46
CA PRO A 32 11.40 -12.16 -0.64
C PRO A 32 11.65 -11.47 0.71
N ARG A 33 12.89 -11.01 0.93
CA ARG A 33 13.28 -10.30 2.15
C ARG A 33 13.33 -8.80 1.90
N PHE A 34 12.60 -8.05 2.73
CA PHE A 34 12.56 -6.59 2.65
C PHE A 34 13.33 -5.96 3.82
N GLN A 35 14.53 -5.46 3.55
CA GLN A 35 15.27 -4.67 4.53
C GLN A 35 14.77 -3.21 4.53
N ALA A 36 14.94 -2.49 5.63
CA ALA A 36 14.51 -1.08 5.74
C ALA A 36 15.05 -0.20 4.59
N GLN A 37 16.27 -0.45 4.12
CA GLN A 37 16.85 0.27 2.98
C GLN A 37 16.12 -0.02 1.66
N THR A 38 15.54 -1.21 1.51
CA THR A 38 14.74 -1.61 0.34
C THR A 38 13.35 -0.98 0.42
N LEU A 39 12.71 -1.01 1.59
CA LEU A 39 11.38 -0.41 1.79
C LEU A 39 11.37 1.11 1.54
N LYS A 40 12.46 1.82 1.85
CA LYS A 40 12.61 3.26 1.53
C LYS A 40 12.53 3.58 0.04
N LYS A 41 12.64 2.59 -0.84
CA LYS A 41 12.52 2.76 -2.29
C LYS A 41 11.08 2.70 -2.79
N LEU A 42 10.12 2.30 -1.94
CA LEU A 42 8.71 2.31 -2.28
C LEU A 42 8.25 3.74 -2.57
N ARG A 43 7.51 3.89 -3.66
CA ARG A 43 6.82 5.14 -3.99
C ARG A 43 5.46 5.10 -3.34
N ILE A 44 5.23 6.01 -2.41
CA ILE A 44 3.96 6.19 -1.72
C ILE A 44 3.27 7.45 -2.31
N PRO A 45 2.02 7.37 -2.78
CA PRO A 45 1.24 8.53 -3.19
C PRO A 45 1.14 9.57 -2.07
N ASN A 46 1.10 10.85 -2.44
CA ASN A 46 0.92 11.91 -1.46
C ASN A 46 -0.56 11.94 -1.00
N ILE A 47 -0.80 11.50 0.24
CA ILE A 47 -2.15 11.44 0.84
C ILE A 47 -2.83 12.82 0.80
N SER A 48 -2.09 13.91 0.97
CA SER A 48 -2.65 15.26 0.96
C SER A 48 -3.24 15.64 -0.39
N THR A 49 -2.78 15.02 -1.49
CA THR A 49 -3.24 15.29 -2.85
C THR A 49 -4.44 14.46 -3.29
N LEU A 50 -4.81 13.41 -2.54
CA LEU A 50 -6.02 12.64 -2.80
C LEU A 50 -7.25 13.52 -2.57
N ASP A 51 -8.28 13.34 -3.39
CA ASP A 51 -9.52 14.07 -3.22
C ASP A 51 -10.32 13.55 -2.01
N SER A 52 -11.40 14.23 -1.67
CA SER A 52 -12.23 13.85 -0.52
C SER A 52 -12.97 12.53 -0.72
N PHE A 53 -13.28 12.16 -1.97
CA PHE A 53 -14.00 10.95 -2.31
C PHE A 53 -13.08 9.73 -2.15
N ASP A 54 -11.89 9.77 -2.74
CA ASP A 54 -10.87 8.71 -2.61
C ASP A 54 -10.50 8.47 -1.15
N LYS A 55 -10.32 9.55 -0.38
CA LYS A 55 -10.02 9.46 1.06
C LYS A 55 -11.16 8.78 1.81
N PHE A 56 -12.41 9.08 1.45
CA PHE A 56 -13.57 8.47 2.08
C PHE A 56 -13.63 6.97 1.78
N GLU A 57 -13.51 6.57 0.51
CA GLU A 57 -13.54 5.17 0.10
C GLU A 57 -12.42 4.35 0.76
N LEU A 58 -11.20 4.89 0.83
CA LEU A 58 -10.08 4.20 1.51
C LEU A 58 -10.30 4.05 3.01
N ILE A 59 -10.91 5.04 3.67
CA ILE A 59 -11.22 4.93 5.10
C ILE A 59 -12.34 3.92 5.32
N GLU A 60 -13.37 3.92 4.48
CA GLU A 60 -14.46 2.95 4.55
C GLU A 60 -13.94 1.53 4.34
N ALA A 61 -13.14 1.29 3.30
CA ALA A 61 -12.52 0.00 3.02
C ALA A 61 -11.67 -0.51 4.19
N TYR A 62 -10.92 0.37 4.85
CA TYR A 62 -10.16 0.03 6.05
C TYR A 62 -11.07 -0.40 7.20
N ASP A 63 -12.14 0.36 7.45
CA ASP A 63 -13.05 0.15 8.59
C ASP A 63 -13.94 -1.08 8.41
N THR A 64 -14.25 -1.45 7.16
CA THR A 64 -15.02 -2.66 6.82
C THR A 64 -14.13 -3.89 6.59
N ILE A 65 -12.80 -3.72 6.58
CA ILE A 65 -11.83 -4.78 6.25
C ILE A 65 -12.10 -5.36 4.85
N ASP A 66 -12.52 -4.49 3.92
CA ASP A 66 -12.78 -4.85 2.54
C ASP A 66 -11.55 -4.56 1.67
N TYR A 67 -10.68 -5.58 1.55
CA TYR A 67 -9.48 -5.49 0.73
C TYR A 67 -9.77 -5.38 -0.77
N GLY A 68 -10.99 -5.69 -1.23
CA GLY A 68 -11.40 -5.54 -2.62
C GLY A 68 -11.55 -4.08 -3.03
N LEU A 69 -11.93 -3.21 -2.09
CA LEU A 69 -12.11 -1.77 -2.31
C LEU A 69 -10.81 -0.96 -2.24
N ILE A 70 -9.71 -1.56 -1.77
CA ILE A 70 -8.41 -0.89 -1.65
C ILE A 70 -7.78 -0.60 -3.02
N ASN A 71 -8.09 -1.44 -4.02
CA ASN A 71 -7.61 -1.26 -5.38
C ASN A 71 -8.60 -0.39 -6.15
N ILE A 72 -8.47 0.93 -6.00
CA ILE A 72 -9.20 1.89 -6.80
C ILE A 72 -8.65 1.81 -8.23
N SER A 73 -9.51 1.43 -9.17
CA SER A 73 -9.22 1.21 -10.59
C SER A 73 -8.97 2.50 -11.37
#